data_AF-A0A1W1BPQ7-F1
#
_entry.id   AF-A0A1W1BPQ7-F1
#
_cell.length_a   1.000
_cell.length_b   1.000
_cell.length_c   1.000
_cell.angle_alpha   90.00
_cell.angle_beta   90.00
_cell.angle_gamma   90.00
#
_symmetry.space_group_name_H-M   'P 1'
#
loop_
_entity.id
_entity.type
_entity.pdbx_description
1 polymer ?
#
loop_
_entity_poly.entity_id
_entity_poly.type
_entity_poly.pdbx_seq_one_letter_code
_entity_poly.pdbx_strand_id
1 'polypeptide(L)' 'MFLLLNETFTWWHWILLGIILLIIEINIGTFFILGLGLSAIFVGVFSFFIPLGFIIEICIFSFLSLLIILLHFRQKKRK' A
#
# COMPACT_ATOMS: atom_id res chain seq x y z
N MET A 1 25.14 2.24 -0.63
CA MET A 1 24.01 1.78 -1.47
C MET A 1 22.66 2.02 -0.76
N PHE A 2 22.36 1.37 0.37
CA PHE A 2 21.06 1.53 1.08
C PHE A 2 20.77 2.94 1.63
N LEU A 3 21.80 3.70 2.03
CA LEU A 3 21.64 5.07 2.54
C LEU A 3 21.10 6.06 1.50
N LEU A 4 21.37 5.85 0.21
CA LEU A 4 20.92 6.74 -0.88
C LEU A 4 19.41 6.62 -1.16
N LEU A 5 18.83 5.43 -0.94
CA LEU A 5 17.40 5.22 -1.09
C LEU A 5 16.61 5.89 0.03
N ASN A 6 17.14 5.89 1.26
CA ASN A 6 16.47 6.50 2.40
C ASN A 6 16.39 8.04 2.31
N GLU A 7 17.37 8.67 1.68
CA GLU A 7 17.39 10.12 1.43
C GLU A 7 16.43 10.54 0.30
N THR A 8 16.11 9.63 -0.63
CA THR A 8 15.32 9.94 -1.83
C THR A 8 13.87 9.46 -1.75
N PHE A 9 13.61 8.32 -1.09
CA PHE A 9 12.28 7.79 -0.88
C PHE A 9 11.63 8.41 0.36
N THR A 10 10.99 9.55 0.15
CA THR A 10 10.15 10.19 1.16
C THR A 10 8.78 9.53 1.28
N TRP A 11 8.16 9.62 2.45
CA TRP A 11 6.79 9.18 2.75
C TRP A 11 5.74 9.55 1.69
N TRP A 12 5.92 10.68 0.98
CA TRP A 12 5.06 11.11 -0.13
C TRP A 12 4.92 10.09 -1.28
N HIS A 13 5.94 9.25 -1.52
CA HIS A 13 5.88 8.24 -2.58
C HIS A 13 4.80 7.20 -2.32
N TRP A 14 4.57 6.86 -1.05
CA TRP A 14 3.51 5.93 -0.67
C TRP A 14 2.11 6.50 -0.91
N ILE A 15 1.94 7.81 -0.67
CA ILE A 15 0.69 8.51 -0.96
C ILE A 15 0.43 8.57 -2.47
N LEU A 16 1.44 8.93 -3.27
CA LEU A 16 1.35 8.89 -4.73
C LEU A 16 0.98 7.50 -5.25
N LEU A 17 1.66 6.46 -4.75
CA LEU A 17 1.38 5.08 -5.12
C LEU A 17 -0.06 4.68 -4.76
N GLY A 18 -0.54 5.05 -3.58
CA GLY A 18 -1.92 4.81 -3.16
C GLY A 18 -2.96 5.52 -4.04
N ILE A 19 -2.71 6.78 -4.41
CA ILE A 19 -3.59 7.54 -5.32
C ILE A 19 -3.63 6.89 -6.71
N ILE A 20 -2.48 6.49 -7.25
CA ILE A 20 -2.41 5.81 -8.56
C ILE A 20 -3.22 4.51 -8.53
N LEU A 21 -3.09 3.72 -7.45
CA LEU A 21 -3.89 2.50 -7.27
C LEU A 21 -5.39 2.80 -7.21
N LEU A 22 -5.81 3.85 -6.51
CA LEU A 22 -7.22 4.27 -6.46
C LEU A 22 -7.75 4.71 -7.84
N ILE A 23 -6.94 5.42 -8.63
CA ILE A 23 -7.31 5.83 -10.00
C ILE A 23 -7.48 4.60 -10.90
N ILE A 24 -6.54 3.67 -10.84
CA ILE A 24 -6.59 2.40 -11.59
C ILE A 24 -7.85 1.62 -11.21
N GLU A 25 -8.17 1.57 -9.93
CA GLU A 25 -9.35 0.89 -9.43
C GLU A 25 -10.65 1.51 -9.93
N ILE A 26 -10.78 2.84 -9.96
CA ILE A 26 -11.96 3.51 -10.52
C ILE A 26 -12.19 3.11 -11.99
N ASN A 27 -11.13 2.80 -12.73
CA ASN A 27 -11.21 2.34 -14.12
C ASN A 27 -11.64 0.86 -14.23
N ILE A 28 -11.30 0.02 -13.25
CA ILE A 28 -11.54 -1.44 -13.29
C ILE A 28 -12.84 -1.84 -12.55
N GLY A 29 -13.18 -1.16 -11.45
CA GLY A 29 -14.42 -1.36 -10.68
C GLY A 29 -14.51 -2.69 -9.92
N THR A 30 -13.40 -3.28 -9.49
CA THR A 30 -13.37 -4.63 -8.85
C THR A 30 -13.28 -4.60 -7.31
N PHE A 31 -13.18 -3.42 -6.70
CA PHE A 31 -12.96 -3.16 -5.27
C PHE A 31 -11.69 -3.81 -4.67
N PHE A 32 -10.91 -4.52 -5.48
CA PHE A 32 -9.75 -5.28 -5.05
C PHE A 32 -8.53 -4.37 -4.86
N ILE A 33 -8.28 -3.49 -5.83
CA ILE A 33 -7.19 -2.53 -5.83
C ILE A 33 -7.50 -1.37 -4.87
N LEU A 34 -8.77 -1.11 -4.53
CA LEU A 34 -9.16 -0.15 -3.48
C LEU A 34 -8.46 -0.47 -2.15
N GLY A 35 -8.48 -1.73 -1.73
CA GLY A 35 -7.80 -2.15 -0.50
C GLY A 35 -6.30 -1.93 -0.59
N LEU A 36 -5.69 -2.24 -1.74
CA LEU A 36 -4.26 -2.04 -1.98
C LEU A 36 -3.86 -0.56 -1.93
N GLY A 37 -4.66 0.31 -2.55
CA GLY A 37 -4.46 1.76 -2.50
C GLY A 37 -4.58 2.30 -1.08
N LEU A 38 -5.57 1.84 -0.32
CA LEU A 38 -5.76 2.24 1.07
C LEU A 38 -4.58 1.78 1.96
N SER A 39 -4.06 0.58 1.73
CA SER A 39 -2.84 0.08 2.41
C SER A 39 -1.64 0.98 2.14
N ALA A 40 -1.39 1.36 0.88
CA ALA A 40 -0.29 2.26 0.52
C ALA A 40 -0.40 3.63 1.22
N ILE A 41 -1.59 4.21 1.22
CA ILE A 41 -1.86 5.48 1.93
C ILE A 41 -1.59 5.30 3.42
N PHE A 42 -2.04 4.18 4.00
CA PHE A 42 -1.84 3.91 5.42
C PHE A 42 -0.35 3.82 5.78
N VAL A 43 0.46 3.13 4.98
CA VAL A 43 1.92 3.05 5.17
C VAL A 43 2.58 4.42 5.03
N GLY A 44 2.17 5.23 4.04
CA GLY A 44 2.69 6.60 3.88
C GLY A 44 2.36 7.51 5.06
N VAL A 45 1.15 7.42 5.59
CA VAL A 45 0.75 8.15 6.81
C VAL A 45 1.51 7.62 8.04
N PHE A 46 1.72 6.31 8.15
CA PHE A 46 2.50 5.74 9.26
C PHE A 46 3.97 6.17 9.23
N SER A 47 4.56 6.20 8.03
CA SER A 47 5.93 6.68 7.78
C SER A 47 6.09 8.17 8.11
N PHE A 48 5.03 8.97 7.98
CA PHE A 48 5.04 10.37 8.41
C PHE A 48 5.21 10.52 9.94
N PHE A 49 4.60 9.64 10.73
CA PHE A 49 4.72 9.70 12.20
C PHE A 49 5.99 9.04 12.73
N ILE A 50 6.45 7.98 12.07
CA ILE A 50 7.61 7.19 12.50
C ILE A 50 8.54 7.06 11.29
N PRO A 51 9.80 7.54 11.35
CA PRO A 51 10.77 7.33 10.30
C PRO A 51 11.13 5.84 10.24
N LEU A 52 10.34 5.09 9.49
CA LEU A 52 10.51 3.68 9.22
C LEU A 52 11.51 3.54 8.08
N GLY A 53 12.46 2.60 8.17
CA GLY A 53 13.33 2.31 7.04
C GLY A 53 12.53 1.76 5.86
N PHE A 54 12.93 2.10 4.64
CA PHE A 54 12.29 1.67 3.38
C PHE A 54 11.90 0.18 3.32
N ILE A 55 12.75 -0.70 3.85
CA ILE A 55 12.51 -2.15 3.92
C ILE A 55 11.27 -2.46 4.78
N ILE A 56 11.14 -1.78 5.92
CA ILE A 56 10.04 -1.98 6.87
C ILE A 56 8.73 -1.50 6.25
N GLU A 57 8.74 -0.35 5.57
CA GLU A 57 7.55 0.18 4.87
C GLU A 57 7.04 -0.81 3.82
N ILE A 58 7.94 -1.38 3.00
CA ILE A 58 7.60 -2.38 2.00
C ILE A 58 7.07 -3.67 2.65
N CYS A 59 7.65 -4.10 3.76
CA CYS A 59 7.17 -5.25 4.51
C CYS A 59 5.75 -5.03 5.02
N ILE A 60 5.45 -3.87 5.61
CA ILE A 60 4.11 -3.53 6.10
C ILE A 60 3.11 -3.49 4.94
N PHE A 61 3.46 -2.80 3.85
CA PHE A 61 2.61 -2.72 2.66
C PHE A 61 2.29 -4.10 2.07
N SER A 62 3.33 -4.93 1.91
CA SER A 62 3.17 -6.30 1.38
C SER A 62 2.30 -7.15 2.30
N PHE A 63 2.46 -7.01 3.63
CA PHE A 63 1.66 -7.74 4.60
C PHE A 63 0.18 -7.33 4.55
N LEU A 64 -0.12 -6.03 4.54
CA LEU A 64 -1.49 -5.53 4.38
C LEU A 64 -2.09 -5.97 3.04
N SER A 65 -1.32 -5.88 1.95
CA SER A 65 -1.73 -6.31 0.61
C SER A 65 -2.18 -7.78 0.60
N LEU A 66 -1.37 -8.67 1.20
CA LEU A 66 -1.73 -10.08 1.35
C LEU A 66 -3.02 -10.29 2.16
N LEU A 67 -3.24 -9.51 3.23
CA LEU A 67 -4.48 -9.60 4.02
C LEU A 67 -5.71 -9.21 3.18
N ILE A 68 -5.62 -8.15 2.38
CA ILE A 68 -6.69 -7.70 1.49
C ILE A 68 -7.02 -8.77 0.46
N ILE A 69 -6.00 -9.38 -0.14
CA ILE A 69 -6.16 -10.49 -1.08
C ILE A 69 -6.89 -11.65 -0.40
N LEU A 70 -6.43 -12.04 0.79
CA LEU A 70 -7.03 -13.15 1.54
C LEU A 70 -8.50 -12.87 1.88
N LEU A 71 -8.82 -11.65 2.31
CA LEU A 71 -10.19 -11.21 2.60
C LEU A 71 -11.08 -11.28 1.35
N HIS A 72 -10.58 -10.83 0.20
CA HIS A 72 -11.30 -10.89 -1.06
C HIS A 72 -11.59 -12.35 -1.47
N PHE A 73 -10.60 -13.24 -1.38
CA PHE A 73 -10.80 -14.67 -1.64
C PHE A 73 -11.79 -15.32 -0.66
N ARG A 74 -11.80 -14.91 0.62
CA ARG A 74 -12.79 -15.40 1.59
C ARG A 74 -14.21 -14.93 1.29
N GLN A 75 -14.39 -13.70 0.82
CA GLN A 75 -15.70 -13.20 0.42
C GLN A 75 -16.26 -13.95 -0.79
N LYS A 76 -15.41 -14.24 -1.78
CA LYS A 76 -15.82 -14.97 -2.99
C LYS A 76 -16.25 -16.41 -2.73
N LYS A 77 -15.78 -17.03 -1.63
CA LYS A 77 -16.21 -18.38 -1.20
C LYS A 77 -17.50 -18.42 -0.36
N ARG A 78 -18.02 -17.28 0.09
CA ARG A 78 -19.30 -17.22 0.86
C ARG A 78 -20.53 -16.92 0.00
N LYS A 79 -20.34 -16.60 -1.28
CA LYS A 79 -21.41 -16.52 -2.29
C LYS A 79 -21.33 -17.77 -3.16
#